data_AF-A0A0G0VFD4-F1
#
_entry.id   AF-A0A0G0VFD4-F1
#
_cell.length_a   1.000
_cell.length_b   1.000
_cell.length_c   1.000
_cell.angle_alpha   90.00
_cell.angle_beta   90.00
_cell.angle_gamma   90.00
#
_symmetry.space_group_name_H-M   'P 1'
#
loop_
_entity.id
_entity.type
_entity.pdbx_description
1 polymer ?
#
loop_
_entity_poly.entity_id
_entity_poly.type
_entity_poly.pdbx_seq_one_letter_code
_entity_poly.pdbx_strand_id
1 'polypeptide(L)' 'TKRAVYEKQTREAETKKKSNCSLCAVGHDANKDKIWSFGEMEADHVSAWSKGGATSTKNCEMLCRTHNRAKGNR' A
#
# COMPACT_ATOMS: atom_id res chain seq x y z
N THR A 1 5.52 6.52 -11.31
CA THR A 1 4.44 5.62 -11.78
C THR A 1 4.06 4.66 -10.66
N LYS A 2 2.89 4.00 -10.70
CA LYS A 2 2.50 3.01 -9.67
C LYS A 2 3.50 1.85 -9.51
N ARG A 3 4.15 1.44 -10.61
CA ARG A 3 5.18 0.40 -10.61
C ARG A 3 6.41 0.79 -9.80
N ALA A 4 6.89 2.02 -9.95
CA ALA A 4 8.03 2.52 -9.16
C ALA A 4 7.71 2.59 -7.65
N VAL A 5 6.47 2.95 -7.29
CA VAL A 5 6.02 2.96 -5.89
C VAL A 5 5.98 1.54 -5.33
N TYR A 6 5.42 0.59 -6.09
CA TYR A 6 5.42 -0.83 -5.72
C TYR A 6 6.84 -1.38 -5.48
N GLU A 7 7.76 -1.14 -6.42
CA GLU A 7 9.14 -1.65 -6.31
C GLU A 7 9.85 -1.08 -5.08
N LYS A 8 9.70 0.23 -4.85
CA LYS A 8 10.24 0.89 -3.66
C LYS A 8 9.66 0.31 -2.37
N GLN A 9 8.33 0.26 -2.28
CA GLN A 9 7.61 -0.22 -1.09
C GLN A 9 7.91 -1.69 -0.80
N THR A 10 8.01 -2.52 -1.84
CA THR A 10 8.33 -3.94 -1.72
C THR A 10 9.76 -4.15 -1.26
N ARG A 11 10.74 -3.46 -1.86
CA ARG A 11 12.14 -3.53 -1.43
C ARG A 11 12.31 -3.14 0.03
N GLU A 12 11.67 -2.05 0.46
CA GLU A 12 11.69 -1.63 1.85
C GLU A 12 11.04 -2.66 2.79
N ALA A 13 9.92 -3.24 2.37
CA ALA A 13 9.19 -4.25 3.13
C ALA A 13 10.00 -5.55 3.32
N GLU A 14 10.69 -6.01 2.26
CA GLU A 14 11.59 -7.17 2.31
C GLU A 14 12.75 -6.94 3.28
N THR A 15 13.44 -5.79 3.21
CA THR A 15 14.50 -5.46 4.17
C THR A 15 14.00 -5.42 5.62
N LYS A 16 12.75 -5.00 5.82
CA LYS A 16 12.12 -4.89 7.15
C LYS A 16 11.39 -6.17 7.58
N LYS A 17 11.39 -7.22 6.75
CA LYS A 17 10.66 -8.49 6.96
C LYS A 17 9.20 -8.26 7.38
N LYS A 18 8.52 -7.37 6.67
CA LYS A 18 7.12 -7.02 6.89
C LYS A 18 6.37 -6.97 5.58
N SER A 19 5.05 -6.83 5.63
CA SER A 19 4.22 -6.72 4.43
C SER A 19 4.54 -5.47 3.63
N ASN A 20 4.46 -5.59 2.30
CA ASN A 20 4.48 -4.45 1.40
C ASN A 20 3.11 -3.75 1.32
N CYS A 21 2.10 -4.14 2.10
CA CYS A 21 0.91 -3.34 2.38
C CYS A 21 1.03 -2.69 3.77
N SER A 22 0.94 -1.36 3.85
CA SER A 22 1.10 -0.59 5.10
C SER A 22 0.10 -1.01 6.18
N LEU A 23 -1.15 -1.30 5.80
CA LEU A 23 -2.20 -1.74 6.70
C LEU A 23 -2.01 -3.19 7.18
N CYS A 24 -1.55 -4.10 6.32
CA CYS A 24 -1.17 -5.45 6.77
C CYS A 24 0.02 -5.40 7.74
N ALA A 25 1.03 -4.58 7.45
CA ALA A 25 2.24 -4.50 8.26
C ALA A 25 2.02 -3.96 9.69
N VAL A 26 0.94 -3.21 9.93
CA VAL A 26 0.55 -2.72 11.27
C VAL A 26 -0.45 -3.66 11.94
N GLY A 27 -1.12 -4.53 11.18
CA GLY A 27 -2.10 -5.49 11.70
C GLY A 27 -1.48 -6.64 12.50
N HIS A 28 -2.33 -7.31 13.27
CA HIS A 28 -1.98 -8.54 14.01
C HIS A 28 -2.35 -9.81 13.23
N ASP A 29 -2.64 -9.69 11.93
CA ASP A 29 -3.12 -10.78 11.10
C ASP A 29 -1.98 -11.62 10.49
N ALA A 30 -2.36 -12.74 9.87
CA ALA A 30 -1.45 -13.64 9.17
C ALA A 30 -0.77 -13.00 7.95
N ASN A 31 -1.15 -11.77 7.57
CA ASN A 31 -0.59 -11.07 6.41
C ASN A 31 0.49 -10.06 6.79
N LYS A 32 0.83 -9.89 8.08
CA LYS A 32 1.76 -8.87 8.58
C LYS A 32 3.15 -8.87 7.92
N ASP A 33 3.59 -10.01 7.42
CA ASP A 33 4.86 -10.26 6.75
C ASP A 33 4.68 -10.70 5.28
N LYS A 34 3.44 -10.79 4.80
CA LYS A 34 3.14 -11.18 3.42
C LYS A 34 3.57 -10.11 2.43
N ILE A 35 4.40 -10.49 1.47
CA ILE A 35 4.72 -9.69 0.29
C ILE A 35 3.70 -10.01 -0.81
N TRP A 36 2.86 -9.03 -1.15
CA TRP A 36 1.86 -9.14 -2.20
C TRP A 36 2.49 -8.88 -3.57
N SER A 37 2.09 -9.62 -4.60
CA SER A 37 2.52 -9.33 -5.96
C SER A 37 1.90 -8.03 -6.48
N PHE A 38 2.52 -7.43 -7.51
CA PHE A 38 1.99 -6.21 -8.13
C PHE A 38 0.52 -6.33 -8.59
N GLY A 39 0.11 -7.52 -9.04
CA GLY A 39 -1.27 -7.78 -9.48
C GLY A 39 -2.28 -7.84 -8.33
N GLU A 40 -1.83 -8.18 -7.12
CA GLU A 40 -2.66 -8.26 -5.91
C GLU A 40 -2.72 -6.92 -5.15
N MET A 41 -2.07 -5.88 -5.69
CA MET A 41 -2.01 -4.56 -5.09
C MET A 41 -2.64 -3.50 -5.99
N GLU A 42 -3.20 -2.50 -5.33
CA GLU A 42 -3.83 -1.34 -5.97
C GLU A 42 -3.20 -0.07 -5.40
N ALA A 43 -2.95 0.90 -6.28
CA ALA A 43 -2.41 2.19 -5.89
C ALA A 43 -3.53 3.03 -5.28
N ASP A 44 -3.24 3.73 -4.19
CA ASP A 44 -4.16 4.65 -3.55
C ASP A 44 -3.44 5.92 -3.09
N HIS A 45 -4.21 6.94 -2.73
CA HIS A 45 -3.68 8.13 -2.09
C HIS A 45 -3.46 7.90 -0.60
N VAL A 46 -2.27 8.23 -0.09
CA VAL A 46 -2.00 8.22 1.37
C VAL A 46 -2.96 9.17 2.09
N SER A 47 -3.09 10.39 1.57
CA SER A 47 -4.08 11.38 1.98
C SER A 47 -5.21 11.44 0.97
N ALA A 48 -6.45 11.27 1.42
CA ALA A 48 -7.63 11.31 0.55
C ALA A 48 -7.80 12.68 -0.14
N TRP A 49 -8.40 12.68 -1.33
CA TRP A 49 -8.74 13.91 -2.06
C TRP A 49 -9.62 14.86 -1.26
N SER A 50 -10.61 14.33 -0.52
CA SER A 50 -11.50 15.12 0.35
C SER A 50 -10.76 15.87 1.46
N LYS A 51 -9.52 15.49 1.76
CA LYS A 51 -8.64 16.13 2.74
C LYS A 51 -7.49 16.90 2.08
N GLY A 52 -7.59 17.20 0.79
CA GLY A 52 -6.59 17.96 0.04
C GLY A 52 -5.40 17.14 -0.46
N GLY A 53 -5.48 15.80 -0.46
CA GLY A 53 -4.40 14.95 -0.96
C GLY A 53 -4.21 15.09 -2.47
N ALA A 54 -3.03 15.49 -2.94
CA ALA A 54 -2.77 15.65 -4.37
C ALA A 54 -2.56 14.31 -5.09
N THR A 55 -2.94 14.22 -6.38
CA THR A 55 -2.56 13.08 -7.24
C THR A 55 -1.10 13.20 -7.65
N SER A 56 -0.20 12.61 -6.86
CA SER A 56 1.24 12.62 -7.11
C SER A 56 1.90 11.34 -6.61
N THR A 57 3.10 11.03 -7.10
CA THR A 57 3.88 9.88 -6.60
C THR A 57 4.23 9.99 -5.12
N LYS A 58 4.34 11.22 -4.57
CA LYS A 58 4.60 11.46 -3.15
C LYS A 58 3.41 11.09 -2.27
N ASN A 59 2.20 11.17 -2.81
CA ASN A 59 0.97 10.81 -2.13
C ASN A 59 0.45 9.43 -2.57
N CYS A 60 1.24 8.64 -3.30
CA CYS A 60 0.84 7.32 -3.77
C CYS A 60 1.38 6.25 -2.82
N GLU A 61 0.53 5.34 -2.39
CA GLU A 61 0.92 4.08 -1.72
C GLU A 61 0.34 2.88 -2.46
N MET A 62 0.97 1.71 -2.27
CA MET A 62 0.39 0.45 -2.71
C MET A 62 -0.25 -0.27 -1.52
N LEU A 63 -1.50 -0.69 -1.67
CA LEU A 63 -2.22 -1.49 -0.69
C LEU A 63 -2.64 -2.82 -1.32
N CYS A 64 -2.75 -3.90 -0.54
CA CYS A 64 -3.40 -5.10 -1.04
C CYS A 64 -4.86 -4.77 -1.41
N ARG A 65 -5.43 -5.47 -2.41
CA ARG A 65 -6.80 -5.22 -2.89
C ARG A 65 -7.83 -5.11 -1.76
N THR A 66 -7.74 -5.97 -0.76
CA THR A 66 -8.66 -5.97 0.39
C THR A 66 -8.60 -4.64 1.15
N HIS A 67 -7.40 -4.18 1.50
CA HIS A 67 -7.21 -2.94 2.24
C HIS A 67 -7.48 -1.69 1.41
N ASN A 68 -7.11 -1.69 0.12
CA ASN A 68 -7.42 -0.59 -0.80
C ASN A 68 -8.94 -0.37 -0.91
N ARG A 69 -9.70 -1.45 -1.15
CA ARG A 69 -11.17 -1.39 -1.26
C ARG A 69 -11.84 -1.00 0.05
N ALA A 70 -11.35 -1.50 1.17
CA ALA A 70 -11.86 -1.11 2.49
C ALA A 70 -11.61 0.37 2.80
N LYS A 71 -10.49 0.93 2.33
CA LYS A 71 -10.16 2.35 2.50
C LYS A 71 -11.04 3.27 1.65
N GLY A 72 -11.39 2.86 0.42
CA GLY A 72 -12.29 3.60 -0.46
C GLY A 72 -13.75 3.63 -0.01
N ASN A 73 -14.19 2.66 0.79
CA ASN A 73 -15.54 2.59 1.36
C ASN A 73 -15.70 3.41 2.66
N ARG A 74 -14.89 4.46 2.85
CA ARG A 74 -14.85 5.30 4.06
C ARG A 74 -14.87 6.78 3.71
#